data_AF-B3V266-F1
#
_entry.id   AF-B3V266-F1
#
_cell.length_a   1.000
_cell.length_b   1.000
_cell.length_c   1.000
_cell.angle_alpha   90.00
_cell.angle_beta   90.00
_cell.angle_gamma   90.00
#
_symmetry.space_group_name_H-M   'P 1'
#
loop_
_entity.id
_entity.type
_entity.pdbx_description
1 polymer ?
#
loop_
_entity_poly.entity_id
_entity_poly.type
_entity_poly.pdbx_seq_one_letter_code
_entity_poly.pdbx_strand_id
1 'polypeptide(L)'
;LHLLLKEINNYENLKLFRMLTFKFYMPKKATELKHLQCLAEELKPLEDVLNVAQSKTQNSIDIKDLMDNINRIVLTLKGSETRFTCEYDDETVT
;
A
#
# COMPACT_ATOMS: atom_id res chain seq x y z
N LEU A 1 -5.72 2.35 -6.31
CA LEU A 1 -5.93 1.09 -5.57
C LEU A 1 -6.40 -0.06 -6.47
N HIS A 2 -7.56 0.01 -7.15
CA HIS A 2 -8.00 -1.08 -8.05
C HIS A 2 -6.98 -1.48 -9.12
N LEU A 3 -6.36 -0.51 -9.78
CA LEU A 3 -5.31 -0.77 -10.77
C LEU A 3 -4.11 -1.48 -10.13
N LEU A 4 -3.62 -1.00 -8.99
CA LEU A 4 -2.51 -1.62 -8.26
C LEU A 4 -2.81 -3.08 -7.90
N LEU A 5 -4.01 -3.34 -7.36
CA LEU A 5 -4.44 -4.69 -7.02
C LEU A 5 -4.51 -5.60 -8.26
N LYS A 6 -5.00 -5.08 -9.39
CA LYS A 6 -5.02 -5.80 -10.66
C LYS A 6 -3.60 -6.16 -11.09
N GLU A 7 -2.66 -5.23 -11.03
CA GLU A 7 -1.26 -5.50 -11.42
C GLU A 7 -0.58 -6.51 -10.49
N ILE A 8 -0.74 -6.37 -9.17
CA ILE A 8 -0.20 -7.34 -8.20
C ILE A 8 -0.72 -8.75 -8.50
N ASN A 9 -2.01 -8.88 -8.83
CA ASN A 9 -2.63 -10.19 -9.09
C ASN A 9 -2.30 -10.76 -10.48
N ASN A 10 -1.97 -9.92 -11.46
CA ASN A 10 -1.64 -10.35 -12.83
C ASN A 10 -0.24 -10.97 -12.94
N TYR A 11 0.68 -10.60 -12.05
CA TYR A 11 2.05 -11.09 -12.11
C TYR A 11 2.34 -12.01 -10.93
N GLU A 12 2.59 -13.29 -11.20
CA GLU A 12 2.79 -14.31 -10.16
C GLU A 12 3.89 -13.93 -9.17
N ASN A 13 5.01 -13.38 -9.64
CA ASN A 13 6.09 -12.96 -8.74
C ASN A 13 5.65 -11.83 -7.81
N LEU A 14 4.91 -10.82 -8.28
CA LEU A 14 4.40 -9.74 -7.41
C LEU A 14 3.43 -10.30 -6.38
N LYS A 15 2.51 -11.17 -6.82
CA LYS A 15 1.54 -11.83 -5.95
C LYS A 15 2.23 -12.67 -4.88
N LEU A 16 3.19 -13.50 -5.28
CA LEU A 16 3.93 -14.40 -4.41
C LEU A 16 4.76 -13.61 -3.39
N PHE A 17 5.53 -12.61 -3.82
CA PHE A 17 6.31 -11.76 -2.91
C PHE A 17 5.39 -11.05 -1.90
N ARG A 18 4.31 -10.41 -2.38
CA ARG A 18 3.32 -9.76 -1.49
C ARG A 18 2.75 -10.75 -0.48
N MET A 19 2.36 -11.96 -0.90
CA MET A 19 1.79 -12.97 0.01
C MET A 19 2.79 -13.53 1.03
N LEU A 20 4.06 -13.66 0.65
CA LEU A 20 5.10 -14.27 1.50
C LEU A 20 5.70 -13.28 2.49
N THR A 21 5.86 -12.01 2.10
CA THR A 21 6.67 -11.06 2.86
C THR A 21 5.90 -9.87 3.40
N PHE A 22 4.63 -9.71 3.04
CA PHE A 22 3.85 -8.55 3.43
C PHE A 22 2.55 -8.94 4.15
N LYS A 23 2.28 -8.23 5.25
CA LYS A 23 1.08 -8.35 6.05
C LYS A 23 0.62 -6.94 6.38
N PHE A 24 -0.63 -6.64 6.04
CA PHE A 24 -1.24 -5.36 6.35
C PHE A 24 -1.74 -5.36 7.78
N TYR A 25 -1.45 -4.30 8.52
CA TYR A 25 -2.21 -3.96 9.72
C TYR A 25 -3.44 -3.16 9.29
N MET A 26 -4.64 -3.68 9.59
CA MET A 26 -5.88 -2.98 9.27
C MET A 26 -6.25 -2.02 10.40
N PRO A 27 -6.63 -0.77 10.09
CA PRO A 27 -7.10 0.13 11.12
C PRO A 27 -8.45 -0.35 11.65
N LYS A 28 -8.63 -0.32 12.98
CA LYS A 28 -9.90 -0.64 13.67
C LYS A 28 -11.10 0.13 13.10
N LYS A 29 -10.83 1.34 12.60
CA LYS A 29 -11.82 2.23 12.00
C LYS A 29 -11.21 3.06 10.88
N ALA A 30 -11.90 3.14 9.74
CA ALA A 30 -11.51 3.95 8.59
C ALA A 30 -12.71 4.65 7.94
N THR A 31 -13.29 5.63 8.65
CA THR A 31 -14.53 6.31 8.22
C THR A 31 -14.37 7.80 7.93
N GLU A 32 -13.20 8.36 8.22
CA GLU A 32 -12.89 9.79 8.08
C GLU A 32 -11.58 9.94 7.31
N LEU A 33 -11.40 11.08 6.63
CA LEU A 33 -10.22 11.33 5.80
C LEU A 33 -8.90 11.25 6.58
N LYS A 34 -8.87 11.64 7.85
CA LYS A 34 -7.66 11.50 8.69
C LYS A 34 -7.16 10.06 8.82
N HIS A 35 -8.04 9.05 8.73
CA HIS A 35 -7.67 7.63 8.76
C HIS A 35 -6.88 7.19 7.53
N LEU A 36 -6.86 7.99 6.45
CA LEU A 36 -5.99 7.76 5.30
C LEU A 36 -4.50 7.81 5.68
N GLN A 37 -4.16 8.39 6.84
CA GLN A 37 -2.82 8.26 7.42
C GLN A 37 -2.40 6.79 7.54
N CYS A 38 -3.31 5.91 7.96
CA CYS A 38 -3.00 4.49 8.18
C CYS A 38 -2.72 3.78 6.88
N LEU A 39 -3.45 4.16 5.82
CA LEU A 39 -3.16 3.69 4.47
C LEU A 39 -1.78 4.18 4.01
N ALA A 40 -1.42 5.45 4.24
CA ALA A 40 -0.10 5.96 3.87
C ALA A 40 1.04 5.22 4.57
N GLU A 41 0.86 4.92 5.87
CA GLU A 41 1.84 4.17 6.67
C GLU A 41 2.05 2.74 6.16
N GLU A 42 0.97 2.05 5.79
CA GLU A 42 1.02 0.68 5.25
C GLU A 42 1.48 0.62 3.78
N LEU A 43 1.22 1.66 2.97
CA LEU A 43 1.66 1.70 1.57
C LEU A 43 3.18 1.79 1.42
N LYS A 44 3.87 2.42 2.38
CA LYS A 44 5.32 2.60 2.33
C LYS A 44 6.08 1.26 2.34
N PRO A 45 5.89 0.36 3.32
CA PRO A 45 6.56 -0.93 3.30
C PRO A 45 6.02 -1.86 2.18
N LEU A 46 4.78 -1.66 1.72
CA LEU A 46 4.28 -2.36 0.53
C LEU A 46 5.07 -1.98 -0.73
N GLU A 47 5.36 -0.68 -0.90
CA GLU A 47 6.15 -0.18 -2.03
C GLU A 47 7.52 -0.85 -2.10
N ASP A 48 8.21 -0.97 -0.96
CA ASP A 48 9.51 -1.65 -0.86
C ASP A 48 9.42 -3.11 -1.32
N VAL A 49 8.40 -3.85 -0.87
CA VAL A 49 8.17 -5.25 -1.27
C VAL A 49 7.90 -5.35 -2.77
N LEU A 50 7.07 -4.47 -3.32
CA LEU A 50 6.72 -4.48 -4.73
C LEU A 50 7.91 -4.09 -5.62
N ASN A 51 8.74 -3.14 -5.18
CA ASN A 51 9.97 -2.74 -5.89
C ASN A 51 10.97 -3.90 -5.97
N VAL A 52 11.14 -4.66 -4.88
CA VAL A 52 11.97 -5.87 -4.88
C VAL A 52 11.41 -6.90 -5.84
N ALA A 53 10.11 -7.18 -5.79
CA ALA A 53 9.46 -8.15 -6.67
C ALA A 53 9.55 -7.71 -8.15
N GLN A 54 9.39 -6.41 -8.41
CA GLN A 54 9.47 -5.84 -9.75
C GLN A 54 10.88 -5.96 -10.34
N SER A 55 11.94 -5.75 -9.54
CA SER A 55 13.33 -5.95 -9.98
C SER A 55 13.63 -7.39 -10.45
N LYS A 56 12.77 -8.35 -10.08
CA LYS A 56 12.83 -9.76 -10.47
C LYS A 56 11.89 -10.11 -11.64
N THR A 57 11.15 -9.14 -12.17
CA THR A 57 10.20 -9.32 -13.28
C THR A 57 10.48 -8.36 -14.43
N GLN A 58 10.43 -8.83 -15.67
CA GLN A 58 10.61 -8.01 -16.88
C GLN A 58 9.32 -7.26 -17.26
N ASN A 59 8.68 -6.56 -16.32
CA ASN A 59 7.35 -5.96 -16.51
C ASN A 59 7.42 -4.45 -16.81
N SER A 60 6.54 -3.96 -17.70
CA SER A 60 6.57 -2.58 -18.22
C SER A 60 5.75 -1.57 -17.42
N ILE A 61 5.01 -1.99 -16.39
CA ILE A 61 4.21 -1.06 -15.60
C ILE A 61 5.09 -0.50 -14.50
N ASP A 62 5.21 0.82 -14.48
CA ASP A 62 5.91 1.53 -13.43
C ASP A 62 5.06 1.52 -12.15
N ILE A 63 5.16 0.42 -11.39
CA ILE A 63 4.49 0.27 -10.08
C ILE A 63 4.88 1.40 -9.16
N LYS A 64 6.12 1.87 -9.25
CA LYS A 64 6.61 3.01 -8.50
C LYS A 64 5.83 4.28 -8.86
N ASP A 65 5.64 4.60 -10.14
CA ASP A 65 4.79 5.74 -10.54
C ASP A 65 3.34 5.60 -10.04
N LEU A 66 2.79 4.38 -10.07
CA LEU A 66 1.44 4.13 -9.56
C LEU A 66 1.37 4.35 -8.03
N MET A 67 2.36 3.86 -7.29
CA MET A 67 2.47 4.01 -5.84
C MET A 67 2.69 5.47 -5.45
N ASP A 68 3.58 6.20 -6.14
CA ASP A 68 3.84 7.63 -5.94
C ASP A 68 2.56 8.45 -6.14
N ASN A 69 1.77 8.14 -7.18
CA ASN A 69 0.48 8.79 -7.41
C ASN A 69 -0.53 8.50 -6.29
N ILE A 70 -0.61 7.26 -5.81
CA ILE A 70 -1.48 6.89 -4.68
C ILE A 70 -1.04 7.65 -3.42
N ASN A 71 0.25 7.61 -3.09
CA ASN A 71 0.82 8.31 -1.93
C ASN A 71 0.51 9.81 -1.97
N ARG A 72 0.69 10.47 -3.12
CA ARG A 72 0.36 11.89 -3.29
C ARG A 72 -1.12 12.19 -3.06
N ILE A 73 -2.02 11.35 -3.60
CA ILE A 73 -3.47 11.52 -3.43
C ILE A 73 -3.86 11.30 -1.97
N VAL A 74 -3.35 10.26 -1.33
CA VAL A 74 -3.62 9.94 0.08
C VAL A 74 -3.18 11.09 1.00
N LEU A 75 -1.97 11.62 0.79
CA LEU A 75 -1.47 12.78 1.54
C LEU A 75 -2.32 14.04 1.33
N THR A 76 -2.79 14.26 0.10
CA THR A 76 -3.67 15.40 -0.21
C THR A 76 -5.03 15.26 0.48
N LEU A 77 -5.62 14.06 0.44
CA LEU A 77 -6.96 13.80 0.98
C LEU A 77 -6.98 13.77 2.51
N LYS A 78 -5.92 13.28 3.15
CA LYS A 78 -5.82 13.22 4.62
C LYS A 78 -6.00 14.60 5.27
N GLY A 79 -5.62 15.67 4.58
CA GLY A 79 -5.69 17.04 5.09
C GLY A 79 -4.45 17.45 5.89
N SER A 80 -4.53 18.61 6.55
CA SER A 80 -3.39 19.27 7.22
C SER A 80 -3.09 18.73 8.62
N GLU A 81 -3.85 17.76 9.12
CA GLU A 81 -3.63 17.18 10.44
C GLU A 81 -2.29 16.42 10.47
N THR A 82 -1.37 16.94 11.30
CA THR A 82 0.02 16.45 11.39
C THR A 82 0.21 15.38 12.46
N ARG A 83 -0.73 15.25 13.40
CA ARG A 83 -0.66 14.33 14.53
C ARG A 83 -1.91 13.46 14.56
N PHE A 84 -1.85 12.34 13.86
CA PHE A 84 -2.84 11.28 13.94
C PHE A 84 -2.08 9.97 14.11
N THR A 85 -2.47 9.16 15.10
CA THR A 85 -1.88 7.84 15.34
C THR A 85 -2.89 6.79 14.95
N CYS A 86 -2.45 5.83 14.15
CA CYS A 86 -3.30 4.76 13.68
C CYS A 86 -3.52 3.70 14.75
N GLU A 87 -4.79 3.42 15.03
CA GLU A 87 -5.20 2.31 15.88
C GLU A 87 -5.48 1.10 14.99
N TYR A 88 -4.59 0.12 15.05
CA TYR A 88 -4.68 -1.10 14.26
C TYR A 88 -5.35 -2.24 15.02
N ASP A 89 -5.93 -3.17 14.29
CA ASP A 89 -6.32 -4.48 14.78
C ASP A 89 -5.07 -5.33 15.07
N ASP A 90 -5.19 -6.22 16.06
CA ASP A 90 -4.10 -7.14 16.44
C ASP A 90 -3.85 -8.21 15.35
N GLU A 91 -4.86 -8.48 14.53
CA GLU A 91 -4.77 -9.42 13.42
C GLU A 91 -4.30 -8.72 12.13
N THR A 92 -3.29 -9.31 11.50
CA THR A 92 -2.82 -8.86 10.19
C THR A 92 -3.51 -9.59 9.04
N VAL A 93 -3.67 -8.93 7.89
CA VAL A 93 -4.27 -9.54 6.68
C VAL A 93 -3.28 -9.60 5.52
N THR A 94 -3.56 -10.47 4.54
CA THR A 94 -2.68 -10.65 3.37
C THR A 94 -3.18 -9.90 2.16
#